data_AF-A0A6B3G1Z5-F1
#
_entry.id   AF-A0A6B3G1Z5-F1
#
_cell.length_a   1.000
_cell.length_b   1.000
_cell.length_c   1.000
_cell.angle_alpha   90.00
_cell.angle_beta   90.00
_cell.angle_gamma   90.00
#
_symmetry.space_group_name_H-M   'P 1'
#
loop_
_entity.id
_entity.type
_entity.pdbx_description
1 polymer ?
#
loop_
_entity_poly.entity_id
_entity_poly.type
_entity_poly.pdbx_seq_one_letter_code
_entity_poly.pdbx_strand_id
1 'polypeptide(L)'
;MRFRGKSIRRKIVALLLVPLVSLTGLWVFATYITGRQADELMSAGSIVEKVSEPLEDAVRAVQDERRQTLVFLADPRASDALPVLMGQRAATDRIVSQVRENAREQDVRDSLSAADSSRLDAILSAVDGLEALRESVEKRTISRAKALDFYNGLVDPSYRFLNGLHTLQNVSMDKQMRALVGISRAREMLSRQDALIASGLIAGRFTTAELRQISGLVAQRELLYEVSLENLPAAERRRVEQFWGSPATEPLRTAEDALIEAGPTKRPGAVDADRWEEVAVPV
;
A
#
# COMPACT_ATOMS: atom_id res chain seq x y z
N MET A 1 31.56 75.12 -31.00
CA MET A 1 31.37 73.66 -30.86
C MET A 1 31.10 73.36 -29.39
N ARG A 2 29.89 72.90 -29.01
CA ARG A 2 29.48 72.73 -27.60
C ARG A 2 29.25 71.26 -27.29
N PHE A 3 30.17 70.63 -26.55
CA PHE A 3 30.04 69.27 -26.07
C PHE A 3 28.88 69.19 -25.07
N ARG A 4 27.76 68.55 -25.47
CA ARG A 4 26.68 68.16 -24.57
C ARG A 4 27.16 66.97 -23.73
N GLY A 5 27.64 67.25 -22.51
CA GLY A 5 27.99 66.20 -21.55
C GLY A 5 26.78 65.29 -21.28
N LYS A 6 26.91 63.99 -21.56
CA LYS A 6 25.90 63.00 -21.14
C LYS A 6 25.83 63.05 -19.61
N SER A 7 24.63 63.30 -19.07
CA SER A 7 24.43 63.55 -17.64
C SER A 7 24.95 62.39 -16.79
N ILE A 8 25.64 62.72 -15.69
CA ILE A 8 26.10 61.78 -14.65
C ILE A 8 24.96 60.85 -14.22
N ARG A 9 23.73 61.37 -14.24
CA ARG A 9 22.48 60.65 -14.02
C ARG A 9 22.33 59.39 -14.89
N ARG A 10 22.68 59.42 -16.18
CA ARG A 10 22.62 58.23 -17.06
C ARG A 10 23.65 57.17 -16.69
N LYS A 11 24.85 57.57 -16.23
CA LYS A 11 25.88 56.62 -15.79
C LYS A 11 25.49 55.92 -14.49
N ILE A 12 24.95 56.66 -13.52
CA ILE A 12 24.47 56.10 -12.24
C ILE A 12 23.27 55.18 -12.49
N VAL A 13 22.31 55.58 -13.33
CA VAL A 13 21.16 54.74 -13.70
C VAL A 13 21.59 53.47 -14.43
N ALA A 14 22.57 53.55 -15.34
CA ALA A 14 23.10 52.37 -16.03
C ALA A 14 23.85 51.41 -15.08
N LEU A 15 24.60 51.94 -14.11
CA LEU A 15 25.29 51.15 -13.09
C LEU A 15 24.34 50.45 -12.11
N LEU A 16 23.19 51.07 -11.81
CA LEU A 16 22.15 50.50 -10.95
C LEU A 16 21.20 49.55 -11.69
N LEU A 17 21.03 49.71 -13.01
CA LEU A 17 20.14 48.88 -13.82
C LEU A 17 20.57 47.41 -13.86
N VAL A 18 21.88 47.15 -13.99
CA VAL A 18 22.42 45.79 -14.05
C VAL A 18 22.08 44.97 -12.78
N PRO A 19 22.42 45.43 -11.56
CA PRO A 19 22.06 44.69 -10.35
C PRO A 19 20.54 44.62 -10.11
N LEU A 20 19.78 45.64 -10.50
CA LEU A 20 18.32 45.63 -10.36
C LEU A 20 17.67 44.55 -11.24
N VAL A 21 18.06 44.47 -12.52
CA VAL A 21 17.55 43.46 -13.46
C VAL A 21 17.96 42.05 -13.04
N SER A 22 19.20 41.86 -12.59
CA SER A 22 19.64 40.57 -12.06
C SER A 22 18.83 40.15 -10.83
N LEU A 23 18.55 41.08 -9.90
CA LEU A 23 17.73 40.82 -8.73
C LEU A 23 16.30 40.46 -9.11
N THR A 24 15.68 41.19 -10.03
CA THR A 24 14.33 40.90 -10.51
C THR A 24 14.26 39.56 -11.25
N GLY A 25 15.26 39.24 -12.08
CA GLY A 25 15.37 37.95 -12.75
C GLY A 25 15.51 36.80 -11.76
N LEU A 26 16.33 36.96 -10.73
CA LEU A 26 16.51 35.97 -9.67
C LEU A 26 15.23 35.80 -8.83
N TRP A 27 14.51 36.89 -8.57
CA TRP A 27 13.24 36.87 -7.86
C TRP A 27 12.16 36.16 -8.67
N VAL A 28 11.98 36.50 -9.96
CA VAL A 28 11.03 35.79 -10.86
C VAL A 28 11.38 34.32 -10.98
N PHE A 29 12.67 33.98 -11.13
CA PHE A 29 13.13 32.60 -11.20
C PHE A 29 12.85 31.84 -9.90
N ALA A 30 13.14 32.45 -8.75
CA ALA A 30 12.83 31.86 -7.44
C ALA A 30 11.33 31.69 -7.24
N THR A 31 10.52 32.71 -7.55
CA THR A 31 9.05 32.64 -7.47
C THR A 31 8.48 31.60 -8.43
N TYR A 32 9.04 31.44 -9.63
CA TYR A 32 8.64 30.40 -10.57
C TYR A 32 8.95 28.98 -10.04
N ILE A 33 10.14 28.78 -9.47
CA ILE A 33 10.52 27.51 -8.83
C ILE A 33 9.61 27.22 -7.63
N THR A 34 9.42 28.20 -6.73
CA THR A 34 8.59 28.06 -5.54
C THR A 34 7.12 27.85 -5.91
N GLY A 35 6.62 28.53 -6.94
CA GLY A 35 5.28 28.35 -7.48
C GLY A 35 5.07 26.93 -8.02
N ARG A 36 6.03 26.40 -8.80
CA ARG A 36 5.98 24.99 -9.24
C ARG A 36 6.01 24.01 -8.07
N GLN A 37 6.83 24.25 -7.05
CA GLN A 37 6.87 23.39 -5.85
C GLN A 37 5.54 23.40 -5.07
N ALA A 38 4.85 24.54 -5.02
CA ALA A 38 3.53 24.65 -4.38
C ALA A 38 2.44 23.93 -5.19
N ASP A 39 2.42 24.09 -6.52
CA ASP A 39 1.51 23.36 -7.41
C ASP A 39 1.75 21.84 -7.38
N GLU A 40 3.02 21.41 -7.28
CA GLU A 40 3.42 20.00 -7.14
C GLU A 40 2.99 19.38 -5.80
N LEU A 41 3.04 20.15 -4.70
CA LEU A 41 2.52 19.69 -3.40
C LEU A 41 0.99 19.57 -3.40
N MET A 42 0.29 20.51 -4.06
CA MET A 42 -1.17 20.46 -4.19
C MET A 42 -1.64 19.33 -5.10
N SER A 43 -0.93 19.05 -6.21
CA SER A 43 -1.25 17.93 -7.11
C SER A 43 -0.86 16.56 -6.54
N ALA A 44 0.22 16.46 -5.78
CA ALA A 44 0.54 15.22 -5.05
C ALA A 44 -0.50 14.90 -3.97
N GLY A 45 -1.00 15.93 -3.27
CA GLY A 45 -2.11 15.78 -2.31
C GLY A 45 -3.38 15.25 -2.95
N SER A 46 -3.77 15.77 -4.12
CA SER A 46 -4.97 15.32 -4.82
C SER A 46 -4.84 13.91 -5.41
N ILE A 47 -3.65 13.49 -5.87
CA ILE A 47 -3.42 12.11 -6.33
C ILE A 47 -3.49 11.11 -5.16
N VAL A 48 -2.94 11.47 -3.98
CA VAL A 48 -3.02 10.61 -2.80
C VAL A 48 -4.47 10.42 -2.36
N GLU A 49 -5.23 11.50 -2.23
CA GLU A 49 -6.63 11.46 -1.78
C GLU A 49 -7.57 10.79 -2.81
N LYS A 50 -7.37 11.05 -4.11
CA LYS A 50 -8.30 10.56 -5.15
C LYS A 50 -7.92 9.21 -5.74
N VAL A 51 -6.68 8.76 -5.61
CA VAL A 51 -6.19 7.52 -6.23
C VAL A 51 -5.62 6.57 -5.18
N SER A 52 -4.67 7.03 -4.36
CA SER A 52 -3.98 6.13 -3.42
C SER A 52 -4.92 5.63 -2.31
N GLU A 53 -5.66 6.51 -1.65
CA GLU A 53 -6.58 6.14 -0.57
C GLU A 53 -7.70 5.19 -1.04
N PRO A 54 -8.45 5.48 -2.12
CA PRO A 54 -9.47 4.55 -2.62
C PRO A 54 -8.87 3.20 -3.04
N LEU A 55 -7.66 3.20 -3.62
CA LEU A 55 -6.98 1.96 -4.00
C LEU A 55 -6.55 1.15 -2.76
N GLU A 56 -6.10 1.80 -1.69
CA GLU A 56 -5.82 1.14 -0.42
C GLU A 56 -7.08 0.53 0.21
N ASP A 57 -8.22 1.21 0.13
CA ASP A 57 -9.49 0.67 0.61
C ASP A 57 -9.94 -0.55 -0.18
N ALA A 58 -9.79 -0.54 -1.50
CA ALA A 58 -10.02 -1.74 -2.32
C ALA A 58 -9.06 -2.88 -1.96
N VAL A 59 -7.78 -2.58 -1.71
CA VAL A 59 -6.82 -3.59 -1.25
C VAL A 59 -7.26 -4.20 0.08
N ARG A 60 -7.68 -3.39 1.06
CA ARG A 60 -8.18 -3.89 2.36
C ARG A 60 -9.41 -4.78 2.20
N ALA A 61 -10.38 -4.37 1.39
CA ALA A 61 -11.57 -5.17 1.13
C ALA A 61 -11.23 -6.54 0.51
N VAL A 62 -10.30 -6.56 -0.45
CA VAL A 62 -9.81 -7.79 -1.08
C VAL A 62 -9.03 -8.65 -0.08
N GLN A 63 -8.25 -8.06 0.83
CA GLN A 63 -7.56 -8.77 1.91
C GLN A 63 -8.54 -9.45 2.87
N ASP A 64 -9.62 -8.77 3.24
CA ASP A 64 -10.66 -9.31 4.13
C ASP A 64 -11.45 -10.44 3.45
N GLU A 65 -11.81 -10.28 2.19
CA GLU A 65 -12.45 -11.34 1.40
C GLU A 65 -11.53 -12.55 1.21
N ARG A 66 -10.22 -12.32 1.00
CA ARG A 66 -9.21 -13.38 0.93
C ARG A 66 -9.17 -14.20 2.20
N ARG A 67 -9.07 -13.54 3.36
CA ARG A 67 -9.07 -14.20 4.66
C ARG A 67 -10.30 -15.09 4.83
N GLN A 68 -11.48 -14.52 4.63
CA GLN A 68 -12.74 -15.24 4.82
C GLN A 68 -12.98 -16.35 3.79
N THR A 69 -12.47 -16.18 2.56
CA THR A 69 -12.49 -17.25 1.55
C THR A 69 -11.67 -18.44 2.02
N LEU A 70 -10.48 -18.21 2.57
CA LEU A 70 -9.61 -19.26 3.07
C LEU A 70 -10.20 -19.97 4.29
N VAL A 71 -10.82 -19.22 5.20
CA VAL A 71 -11.58 -19.74 6.35
C VAL A 71 -12.73 -20.64 5.89
N PHE A 72 -13.56 -20.18 4.95
CA PHE A 72 -14.66 -20.98 4.40
C PHE A 72 -14.18 -22.27 3.72
N LEU A 73 -13.06 -22.22 3.00
CA LEU A 73 -12.45 -23.40 2.38
C LEU A 73 -11.80 -24.36 3.40
N ALA A 74 -11.50 -23.90 4.62
CA ALA A 74 -10.89 -24.71 5.67
C ALA A 74 -11.91 -25.60 6.38
N ASP A 75 -13.07 -25.06 6.75
CA ASP A 75 -14.19 -25.84 7.26
C ASP A 75 -15.55 -25.33 6.73
N PRO A 76 -16.07 -25.94 5.65
CA PRO A 76 -17.36 -25.55 5.08
C PRO A 76 -18.57 -25.93 5.94
N ARG A 77 -18.37 -26.69 7.04
CA ARG A 77 -19.46 -27.10 7.95
C ARG A 77 -19.69 -26.08 9.06
N ALA A 78 -18.76 -25.14 9.25
CA ALA A 78 -18.95 -24.01 10.14
C ALA A 78 -20.13 -23.17 9.63
N SER A 79 -21.22 -23.13 10.40
CA SER A 79 -22.47 -22.44 10.03
C SER A 79 -22.26 -20.96 9.73
N ASP A 80 -21.27 -20.35 10.38
CA ASP A 80 -21.10 -18.90 10.40
C ASP A 80 -20.13 -18.40 9.31
N ALA A 81 -19.33 -19.30 8.72
CA ALA A 81 -18.30 -18.93 7.74
C ALA A 81 -18.89 -18.39 6.42
N LEU A 82 -20.01 -18.98 5.95
CA LEU A 82 -20.64 -18.56 4.69
C LEU A 82 -21.30 -17.16 4.79
N PRO A 83 -22.12 -16.85 5.81
CA PRO A 83 -22.66 -15.50 6.00
C PRO A 83 -21.58 -14.42 6.09
N VAL A 84 -20.49 -14.68 6.82
CA VAL A 84 -19.37 -13.73 6.96
C VAL A 84 -18.68 -13.51 5.61
N LEU A 85 -18.42 -14.59 4.86
CA LEU A 85 -17.84 -14.50 3.51
C LEU A 85 -18.73 -13.69 2.55
N MET A 86 -20.05 -13.92 2.56
CA MET A 86 -20.98 -13.16 1.74
C MET A 86 -20.98 -11.67 2.09
N GLY A 87 -20.87 -11.34 3.38
CA GLY A 87 -20.72 -9.96 3.86
C GLY A 87 -19.45 -9.29 3.31
N GLN A 88 -18.31 -9.99 3.33
CA GLN A 88 -17.06 -9.46 2.80
C GLN A 88 -17.11 -9.29 1.28
N ARG A 89 -17.67 -10.25 0.54
CA ARG A 89 -17.86 -10.13 -0.92
C ARG A 89 -18.67 -8.88 -1.29
N ALA A 90 -19.77 -8.64 -0.59
CA ALA A 90 -20.60 -7.47 -0.81
C ALA A 90 -19.87 -6.15 -0.46
N ALA A 91 -18.99 -6.17 0.54
CA ALA A 91 -18.14 -5.02 0.88
C ALA A 91 -17.11 -4.75 -0.22
N THR A 92 -16.40 -5.78 -0.69
CA THR A 92 -15.47 -5.70 -1.82
C THR A 92 -16.14 -5.14 -3.06
N ASP A 93 -17.30 -5.68 -3.45
CA ASP A 93 -18.00 -5.24 -4.66
C ASP A 93 -18.38 -3.75 -4.59
N ARG A 94 -18.85 -3.30 -3.43
CA ARG A 94 -19.18 -1.90 -3.18
C ARG A 94 -17.96 -0.99 -3.31
N ILE A 95 -16.87 -1.34 -2.63
CA ILE A 95 -15.65 -0.54 -2.61
C ILE A 95 -15.02 -0.52 -4.01
N VAL A 96 -14.91 -1.66 -4.68
CA VAL A 96 -14.38 -1.75 -6.05
C VAL A 96 -15.22 -0.93 -7.03
N SER A 97 -16.56 -0.93 -6.90
CA SER A 97 -17.43 -0.08 -7.72
C SER A 97 -17.13 1.40 -7.49
N GLN A 98 -17.01 1.84 -6.23
CA GLN A 98 -16.67 3.22 -5.89
C GLN A 98 -15.31 3.63 -6.45
N VAL A 99 -14.28 2.78 -6.30
CA VAL A 99 -12.96 3.06 -6.88
C VAL A 99 -13.03 3.14 -8.40
N ARG A 100 -13.82 2.30 -9.05
CA ARG A 100 -14.00 2.32 -10.52
C ARG A 100 -14.71 3.60 -10.98
N GLU A 101 -15.68 4.09 -10.20
CA GLU A 101 -16.35 5.37 -10.46
C GLU A 101 -15.37 6.53 -10.30
N ASN A 102 -14.66 6.60 -9.17
CA ASN A 102 -13.65 7.64 -8.91
C ASN A 102 -12.56 7.65 -9.99
N ALA A 103 -12.08 6.47 -10.41
CA ALA A 103 -11.06 6.34 -11.43
C ALA A 103 -11.49 6.85 -12.82
N ARG A 104 -12.80 7.00 -13.07
CA ARG A 104 -13.36 7.55 -14.32
C ARG A 104 -13.55 9.07 -14.27
N GLU A 105 -13.45 9.68 -13.10
CA GLU A 105 -13.57 11.14 -12.97
C GLU A 105 -12.49 11.85 -13.78
N GLN A 106 -12.87 12.93 -14.46
CA GLN A 106 -11.97 13.67 -15.35
C GLN A 106 -10.75 14.20 -14.58
N ASP A 107 -10.96 14.71 -13.36
CA ASP A 107 -9.88 15.17 -12.48
C ASP A 107 -8.84 14.07 -12.20
N VAL A 108 -9.28 12.82 -12.00
CA VAL A 108 -8.38 11.69 -11.78
C VAL A 108 -7.64 11.36 -13.07
N ARG A 109 -8.33 11.30 -14.21
CA ARG A 109 -7.70 11.02 -15.51
C ARG A 109 -6.67 12.07 -15.91
N ASP A 110 -6.95 13.34 -15.65
CA ASP A 110 -6.05 14.46 -15.98
C ASP A 110 -4.82 14.51 -15.06
N SER A 111 -4.89 13.93 -13.86
CA SER A 111 -3.77 13.85 -12.92
C SER A 111 -2.81 12.68 -13.17
N LEU A 112 -3.22 11.69 -13.98
CA LEU A 112 -2.42 10.50 -14.27
C LEU A 112 -1.77 10.58 -15.66
N SER A 113 -0.54 10.08 -15.78
CA SER A 113 0.04 9.86 -17.10
C SER A 113 -0.78 8.81 -17.88
N ALA A 114 -0.68 8.79 -19.21
CA ALA A 114 -1.35 7.75 -20.02
C ALA A 114 -0.91 6.32 -19.60
N ALA A 115 0.35 6.16 -19.20
CA ALA A 115 0.87 4.89 -18.70
C ALA A 115 0.26 4.52 -17.35
N ASP A 116 0.12 5.47 -16.42
CA ASP A 116 -0.45 5.21 -15.09
C ASP A 116 -1.95 4.98 -15.16
N SER A 117 -2.65 5.75 -16.00
CA SER A 117 -4.05 5.49 -16.36
C SER A 117 -4.27 4.07 -16.86
N SER A 118 -3.44 3.59 -17.80
CA SER A 118 -3.53 2.21 -18.31
C SER A 118 -3.22 1.15 -17.25
N ARG A 119 -2.29 1.43 -16.32
CA ARG A 119 -1.99 0.53 -15.19
C ARG A 119 -3.16 0.45 -14.22
N LEU A 120 -3.77 1.59 -13.89
CA LEU A 120 -4.95 1.64 -13.04
C LEU A 120 -6.11 0.86 -13.67
N ASP A 121 -6.36 1.05 -14.97
CA ASP A 121 -7.39 0.31 -15.71
C ASP A 121 -7.13 -1.22 -15.67
N ALA A 122 -5.87 -1.64 -15.78
CA ALA A 122 -5.49 -3.05 -15.68
C ALA A 122 -5.72 -3.62 -14.27
N ILE A 123 -5.43 -2.87 -13.21
CA ILE A 123 -5.71 -3.26 -11.82
C ILE A 123 -7.22 -3.45 -11.62
N LEU A 124 -8.00 -2.46 -12.06
CA LEU A 124 -9.45 -2.48 -11.95
C LEU A 124 -10.12 -3.53 -12.84
N SER A 125 -9.44 -4.03 -13.87
CA SER A 125 -9.95 -5.14 -14.69
C SER A 125 -9.58 -6.51 -14.11
N ALA A 126 -8.51 -6.61 -13.32
CA ALA A 126 -8.11 -7.87 -12.70
C ALA A 126 -9.17 -8.40 -11.72
N VAL A 127 -9.88 -7.49 -11.04
CA VAL A 127 -10.98 -7.83 -10.12
C VAL A 127 -12.19 -8.46 -10.82
N ASP A 128 -12.33 -8.32 -12.14
CA ASP A 128 -13.40 -8.94 -12.91
C ASP A 128 -13.29 -10.49 -12.87
N GLY A 129 -12.10 -11.03 -12.53
CA GLY A 129 -11.90 -12.46 -12.29
C GLY A 129 -12.45 -12.97 -10.95
N LEU A 130 -12.89 -12.09 -10.03
CA LEU A 130 -13.40 -12.49 -8.70
C LEU A 130 -14.62 -13.40 -8.82
N GLU A 131 -15.53 -13.15 -9.77
CA GLU A 131 -16.74 -13.97 -9.92
C GLU A 131 -16.40 -15.44 -10.20
N ALA A 132 -15.50 -15.70 -11.15
CA ALA A 132 -15.04 -17.05 -11.48
C ALA A 132 -14.32 -17.74 -10.29
N LEU A 133 -13.54 -16.98 -9.52
CA LEU A 133 -12.94 -17.48 -8.28
C LEU A 133 -14.02 -17.86 -7.27
N ARG A 134 -14.99 -16.97 -7.04
CA ARG A 134 -16.07 -17.14 -6.06
C ARG A 134 -16.93 -18.36 -6.38
N GLU A 135 -17.25 -18.58 -7.65
CA GLU A 135 -17.91 -19.81 -8.10
C GLU A 135 -17.08 -21.07 -7.81
N SER A 136 -15.78 -21.01 -8.04
CA SER A 136 -14.88 -22.14 -7.78
C SER A 136 -14.75 -22.45 -6.29
N VAL A 137 -14.81 -21.41 -5.45
CA VAL A 137 -14.85 -21.53 -3.99
C VAL A 137 -16.16 -22.19 -3.53
N GLU A 138 -17.31 -21.77 -4.07
CA GLU A 138 -18.61 -22.34 -3.75
C GLU A 138 -18.74 -23.81 -4.19
N LYS A 139 -18.27 -24.11 -5.40
CA LYS A 139 -18.20 -25.47 -5.95
C LYS A 139 -17.10 -26.32 -5.30
N ARG A 140 -16.23 -25.71 -4.49
CA ARG A 140 -15.09 -26.35 -3.80
C ARG A 140 -14.10 -27.03 -4.76
N THR A 141 -13.93 -26.46 -5.94
CA THR A 141 -13.02 -26.97 -6.97
C THR A 141 -11.62 -26.34 -6.89
N ILE A 142 -11.44 -25.34 -6.02
CA ILE A 142 -10.17 -24.65 -5.79
C ILE A 142 -9.61 -24.95 -4.38
N SER A 143 -8.29 -25.03 -4.28
CA SER A 143 -7.61 -25.20 -2.99
C SER A 143 -7.37 -23.84 -2.30
N ARG A 144 -7.20 -23.86 -0.96
CA ARG A 144 -6.81 -22.68 -0.17
C ARG A 144 -5.59 -21.95 -0.74
N ALA A 145 -4.55 -22.70 -1.11
CA ALA A 145 -3.32 -22.13 -1.69
C ALA A 145 -3.59 -21.42 -3.03
N LYS A 146 -4.34 -22.04 -3.95
CA LYS A 146 -4.68 -21.42 -5.23
C LYS A 146 -5.58 -20.20 -5.07
N ALA A 147 -6.52 -20.22 -4.11
CA ALA A 147 -7.35 -19.08 -3.80
C ALA A 147 -6.52 -17.92 -3.25
N LEU A 148 -5.59 -18.21 -2.33
CA LEU A 148 -4.65 -17.22 -1.79
C LEU A 148 -3.81 -16.57 -2.91
N ASP A 149 -3.24 -17.38 -3.79
CA ASP A 149 -2.41 -16.89 -4.90
C ASP A 149 -3.20 -15.99 -5.86
N PHE A 150 -4.46 -16.33 -6.12
CA PHE A 150 -5.34 -15.50 -6.94
C PHE A 150 -5.55 -14.12 -6.31
N TYR A 151 -5.93 -14.06 -5.03
CA TYR A 151 -6.11 -12.78 -4.34
C TYR A 151 -4.81 -11.98 -4.23
N ASN A 152 -3.67 -12.64 -3.99
CA ASN A 152 -2.37 -11.97 -4.00
C ASN A 152 -2.09 -11.31 -5.36
N GLY A 153 -2.49 -11.96 -6.46
CA GLY A 153 -2.42 -11.43 -7.82
C GLY A 153 -3.30 -10.21 -8.07
N LEU A 154 -4.37 -10.02 -7.30
CA LEU A 154 -5.20 -8.80 -7.35
C LEU A 154 -4.56 -7.64 -6.57
N VAL A 155 -3.87 -7.94 -5.46
CA VAL A 155 -3.32 -6.94 -4.54
C VAL A 155 -1.91 -6.46 -4.95
N ASP A 156 -1.03 -7.37 -5.37
CA ASP A 156 0.37 -7.03 -5.74
C ASP A 156 0.51 -5.93 -6.80
N PRO A 157 -0.33 -5.87 -7.86
CA PRO A 157 -0.30 -4.79 -8.82
C PRO A 157 -0.49 -3.40 -8.21
N SER A 158 -1.32 -3.25 -7.18
CA SER A 158 -1.61 -1.98 -6.53
C SER A 158 -0.36 -1.38 -5.89
N TYR A 159 0.43 -2.18 -5.17
CA TYR A 159 1.71 -1.71 -4.60
C TYR A 159 2.74 -1.34 -5.67
N ARG A 160 2.78 -2.08 -6.79
CA ARG A 160 3.66 -1.72 -7.92
C ARG A 160 3.25 -0.40 -8.56
N PHE A 161 1.95 -0.17 -8.69
CA PHE A 161 1.40 1.08 -9.20
C PHE A 161 1.73 2.24 -8.27
N LEU A 162 1.45 2.13 -6.97
CA LEU A 162 1.75 3.17 -5.98
C LEU A 162 3.25 3.51 -5.90
N ASN A 163 4.13 2.51 -6.00
CA ASN A 163 5.58 2.74 -6.08
C ASN A 163 6.02 3.36 -7.42
N GLY A 164 5.24 3.17 -8.49
CA GLY A 164 5.52 3.69 -9.82
C GLY A 164 5.04 5.11 -10.06
N LEU A 165 4.08 5.60 -9.26
CA LEU A 165 3.52 6.95 -9.35
C LEU A 165 4.63 7.99 -9.14
N HIS A 166 5.05 8.67 -10.21
CA HIS A 166 6.00 9.77 -10.16
C HIS A 166 5.25 11.05 -9.75
N THR A 167 4.86 11.16 -8.48
CA THR A 167 4.07 12.31 -8.00
C THR A 167 4.94 13.50 -7.59
N LEU A 168 6.24 13.32 -7.34
CA LEU A 168 7.05 14.31 -6.63
C LEU A 168 8.41 14.53 -7.34
N GLN A 169 8.67 15.76 -7.81
CA GLN A 169 10.02 16.15 -8.29
C GLN A 169 11.03 16.24 -7.13
N ASN A 170 10.55 16.30 -5.88
CA ASN A 170 11.39 16.30 -4.70
C ASN A 170 11.80 14.87 -4.32
N VAL A 171 13.08 14.55 -4.53
CA VAL A 171 13.69 13.25 -4.21
C VAL A 171 13.48 12.82 -2.76
N SER A 172 13.45 13.75 -1.79
CA SER A 172 13.25 13.37 -0.38
C SER A 172 11.80 12.97 -0.10
N MET A 173 10.84 13.58 -0.78
CA MET A 173 9.41 13.25 -0.66
C MET A 173 9.09 11.95 -1.41
N ASP A 174 9.66 11.74 -2.60
CA ASP A 174 9.52 10.48 -3.35
C ASP A 174 10.05 9.30 -2.52
N LYS A 175 11.23 9.44 -1.89
CA LYS A 175 11.77 8.42 -0.97
C LYS A 175 10.82 8.08 0.18
N GLN A 176 10.21 9.09 0.80
CA GLN A 176 9.26 8.88 1.89
C GLN A 176 7.98 8.19 1.41
N MET A 177 7.45 8.56 0.25
CA MET A 177 6.28 7.90 -0.33
C MET A 177 6.58 6.42 -0.62
N ARG A 178 7.75 6.11 -1.21
CA ARG A 178 8.19 4.74 -1.44
C ARG A 178 8.35 3.95 -0.15
N ALA A 179 8.85 4.59 0.92
CA ALA A 179 8.93 3.99 2.24
C ALA A 179 7.55 3.60 2.78
N LEU A 180 6.54 4.48 2.65
CA LEU A 180 5.16 4.19 3.07
C LEU A 180 4.53 3.05 2.27
N VAL A 181 4.79 2.98 0.96
CA VAL A 181 4.35 1.85 0.13
C VAL A 181 5.03 0.55 0.57
N GLY A 182 6.32 0.60 0.89
CA GLY A 182 7.06 -0.55 1.41
C GLY A 182 6.55 -1.05 2.77
N ILE A 183 6.21 -0.14 3.68
CA ILE A 183 5.55 -0.43 4.96
C ILE A 183 4.16 -1.05 4.73
N SER A 184 3.38 -0.50 3.81
CA SER A 184 2.06 -1.04 3.47
C SER A 184 2.16 -2.46 2.87
N ARG A 185 3.21 -2.72 2.08
CA ARG A 185 3.51 -4.05 1.58
C ARG A 185 3.97 -5.01 2.68
N ALA A 186 4.68 -4.52 3.70
CA ALA A 186 5.02 -5.32 4.89
C ALA A 186 3.75 -5.75 5.65
N ARG A 187 2.78 -4.84 5.82
CA ARG A 187 1.46 -5.17 6.39
C ARG A 187 0.69 -6.19 5.56
N GLU A 188 0.80 -6.13 4.24
CA GLU A 188 0.23 -7.16 3.36
C GLU A 188 0.84 -8.56 3.58
N MET A 189 2.12 -8.65 3.93
CA MET A 189 2.72 -9.95 4.30
C MET A 189 2.07 -10.54 5.54
N LEU A 190 1.78 -9.71 6.54
CA LEU A 190 1.03 -10.11 7.74
C LEU A 190 -0.42 -10.50 7.39
N SER A 191 -1.11 -9.77 6.51
CA SER A 191 -2.46 -10.13 6.08
C SER A 191 -2.50 -11.50 5.35
N ARG A 192 -1.50 -11.80 4.51
CA ARG A 192 -1.39 -13.13 3.87
C ARG A 192 -1.15 -14.24 4.88
N GLN A 193 -0.30 -13.95 5.86
CA GLN A 193 0.05 -14.87 6.92
C GLN A 193 -1.18 -15.17 7.79
N ASP A 194 -1.91 -14.15 8.22
CA ASP A 194 -3.15 -14.30 8.99
C ASP A 194 -4.18 -15.16 8.24
N ALA A 195 -4.41 -14.91 6.95
CA ALA A 195 -5.31 -15.75 6.14
C ALA A 195 -4.89 -17.22 6.10
N LEU A 196 -3.58 -17.51 6.02
CA LEU A 196 -3.04 -18.86 6.05
C LEU A 196 -3.15 -19.51 7.44
N ILE A 197 -2.81 -18.79 8.50
CA ILE A 197 -2.82 -19.31 9.87
C ILE A 197 -4.24 -19.52 10.34
N ALA A 198 -5.14 -18.54 10.21
CA ALA A 198 -6.54 -18.67 10.57
C ALA A 198 -7.19 -19.88 9.88
N SER A 199 -6.98 -20.03 8.57
CA SER A 199 -7.52 -21.19 7.84
C SER A 199 -6.84 -22.51 8.20
N GLY A 200 -5.56 -22.51 8.57
CA GLY A 200 -4.86 -23.71 9.05
C GLY A 200 -5.35 -24.19 10.41
N LEU A 201 -5.60 -23.25 11.33
CA LEU A 201 -6.16 -23.50 12.65
C LEU A 201 -7.58 -24.06 12.53
N ILE A 202 -8.43 -23.47 11.69
CA ILE A 202 -9.80 -23.96 11.41
C ILE A 202 -9.78 -25.34 10.74
N ALA A 203 -8.89 -25.55 9.76
CA ALA A 203 -8.73 -26.86 9.14
C ALA A 203 -8.16 -27.92 10.10
N GLY A 204 -7.70 -27.51 11.29
CA GLY A 204 -7.05 -28.38 12.28
C GLY A 204 -5.73 -28.97 11.77
N ARG A 205 -5.05 -28.34 10.81
CA ARG A 205 -3.79 -28.86 10.26
C ARG A 205 -2.92 -27.79 9.62
N PHE A 206 -1.62 -28.03 9.67
CA PHE A 206 -0.60 -27.31 8.91
C PHE A 206 0.28 -28.27 8.13
N THR A 207 0.41 -28.02 6.83
CA THR A 207 1.34 -28.75 5.96
C THR A 207 2.72 -28.10 5.96
N THR A 208 3.73 -28.84 5.54
CA THR A 208 5.09 -28.31 5.35
C THR A 208 5.12 -27.15 4.36
N ALA A 209 4.29 -27.18 3.31
CA ALA A 209 4.22 -26.10 2.33
C ALA A 209 3.64 -24.81 2.94
N GLU A 210 2.55 -24.92 3.71
CA GLU A 210 1.92 -23.79 4.39
C GLU A 210 2.87 -23.16 5.43
N LEU A 211 3.57 -23.96 6.23
CA LEU A 211 4.53 -23.44 7.23
C LEU A 211 5.74 -22.77 6.58
N ARG A 212 6.25 -23.33 5.47
CA ARG A 212 7.32 -22.68 4.71
C ARG A 212 6.85 -21.33 4.15
N GLN A 213 5.61 -21.25 3.67
CA GLN A 213 5.04 -20.00 3.18
C GLN A 213 4.86 -18.98 4.30
N ILE A 214 4.35 -19.40 5.47
CA ILE A 214 4.21 -18.55 6.66
C ILE A 214 5.57 -17.99 7.09
N SER A 215 6.58 -18.85 7.26
CA SER A 215 7.94 -18.43 7.60
C SER A 215 8.54 -17.47 6.57
N GLY A 216 8.30 -17.73 5.28
CA GLY A 216 8.71 -16.83 4.20
C GLY A 216 8.01 -15.46 4.23
N LEU A 217 6.76 -15.39 4.67
CA LEU A 217 6.01 -14.13 4.82
C LEU A 217 6.54 -13.31 6.00
N VAL A 218 6.87 -13.96 7.13
CA VAL A 218 7.52 -13.31 8.29
C VAL A 218 8.85 -12.68 7.87
N ALA A 219 9.72 -13.45 7.22
CA ALA A 219 11.02 -12.96 6.77
C ALA A 219 10.89 -11.79 5.76
N GLN A 220 9.92 -11.87 4.83
CA GLN A 220 9.66 -10.77 3.90
C GLN A 220 9.13 -9.52 4.60
N ARG A 221 8.25 -9.67 5.60
CA ARG A 221 7.73 -8.56 6.40
C ARG A 221 8.86 -7.82 7.10
N GLU A 222 9.74 -8.55 7.78
CA GLU A 222 10.87 -7.99 8.51
C GLU A 222 11.82 -7.23 7.58
N LEU A 223 12.20 -7.85 6.46
CA LEU A 223 13.04 -7.20 5.46
C LEU A 223 12.38 -5.93 4.89
N LEU A 224 11.08 -5.98 4.58
CA LEU A 224 10.36 -4.83 4.06
C LEU A 224 10.32 -3.69 5.08
N TYR A 225 10.12 -3.96 6.37
CA TYR A 225 10.24 -2.92 7.40
C TYR A 225 11.66 -2.36 7.44
N GLU A 226 12.68 -3.21 7.52
CA GLU A 226 14.08 -2.79 7.58
C GLU A 226 14.44 -1.81 6.45
N VAL A 227 14.24 -2.21 5.19
CA VAL A 227 14.65 -1.40 4.04
C VAL A 227 13.76 -0.18 3.80
N SER A 228 12.49 -0.24 4.19
CA SER A 228 11.56 0.88 3.98
C SER A 228 11.79 1.99 5.00
N LEU A 229 12.10 1.62 6.25
CA LEU A 229 12.29 2.58 7.33
C LEU A 229 13.51 3.49 7.12
N GLU A 230 14.54 3.04 6.41
CA GLU A 230 15.73 3.85 6.09
C GLU A 230 15.41 5.14 5.34
N ASN A 231 14.31 5.15 4.58
CA ASN A 231 13.88 6.28 3.75
C ASN A 231 12.86 7.19 4.44
N LEU A 232 12.47 6.89 5.69
CA LEU A 232 11.60 7.74 6.51
C LEU A 232 12.40 8.81 7.28
N PRO A 233 11.77 9.95 7.64
CA PRO A 233 12.39 10.88 8.56
C PRO A 233 12.56 10.22 9.95
N ALA A 234 13.59 10.68 10.68
CA ALA A 234 14.05 9.99 11.88
C ALA A 234 13.01 9.90 13.02
N ALA A 235 12.04 10.81 13.06
CA ALA A 235 10.97 10.74 14.07
C ALA A 235 9.98 9.61 13.77
N GLU A 236 9.57 9.49 12.51
CA GLU A 236 8.65 8.47 11.99
C GLU A 236 9.28 7.09 12.07
N ARG A 237 10.52 6.95 11.64
CA ARG A 237 11.28 5.70 11.77
C ARG A 237 11.31 5.22 13.23
N ARG A 238 11.65 6.10 14.17
CA ARG A 238 11.68 5.77 15.61
C ARG A 238 10.31 5.34 16.14
N ARG A 239 9.21 5.93 15.65
CA ARG A 239 7.86 5.50 16.04
C ARG A 239 7.58 4.06 15.64
N VAL A 240 7.93 3.69 14.39
CA VAL A 240 7.72 2.32 13.90
C VAL A 240 8.65 1.32 14.61
N GLU A 241 9.93 1.67 14.79
CA GLU A 241 10.89 0.85 15.53
C GLU A 241 10.42 0.61 16.99
N GLN A 242 9.91 1.65 17.67
CA GLN A 242 9.38 1.54 19.03
C GLN A 242 8.12 0.68 19.10
N PHE A 243 7.21 0.80 18.13
CA PHE A 243 6.02 -0.03 18.07
C PHE A 243 6.40 -1.52 17.97
N TRP A 244 7.28 -1.88 17.03
CA TRP A 244 7.74 -3.26 16.86
C TRP A 244 8.61 -3.76 18.02
N GLY A 245 9.33 -2.86 18.70
CA GLY A 245 10.08 -3.18 19.92
C GLY A 245 9.26 -3.19 21.20
N SER A 246 7.97 -2.83 21.15
CA SER A 246 7.11 -2.75 22.33
C SER A 246 6.52 -4.11 22.73
N PRO A 247 6.08 -4.27 23.99
CA PRO A 247 5.34 -5.47 24.42
C PRO A 247 4.02 -5.71 23.66
N ALA A 248 3.50 -4.71 22.93
CA ALA A 248 2.23 -4.84 22.22
C ALA A 248 2.31 -5.81 21.02
N THR A 249 3.48 -5.95 20.39
CA THR A 249 3.70 -6.81 19.21
C THR A 249 4.35 -8.16 19.57
N GLU A 250 4.79 -8.33 20.83
CA GLU A 250 5.40 -9.56 21.32
C GLU A 250 4.46 -10.77 21.24
N PRO A 251 3.15 -10.67 21.60
CA PRO A 251 2.23 -11.81 21.48
C PRO A 251 2.11 -12.36 20.06
N LEU A 252 2.10 -11.49 19.04
CA LEU A 252 2.06 -11.89 17.64
C LEU A 252 3.31 -12.72 17.29
N ARG A 253 4.50 -12.16 17.54
CA ARG A 253 5.77 -12.82 17.21
C ARG A 253 5.93 -14.16 17.94
N THR A 254 5.58 -14.22 19.22
CA THR A 254 5.60 -15.47 19.99
C THR A 254 4.65 -16.52 19.41
N ALA A 255 3.46 -16.13 18.95
CA ALA A 255 2.53 -17.07 18.30
C ALA A 255 3.06 -17.55 16.94
N GLU A 256 3.67 -16.66 16.16
CA GLU A 256 4.32 -17.00 14.89
C GLU A 256 5.45 -18.01 15.08
N ASP A 257 6.36 -17.74 16.02
CA ASP A 257 7.50 -18.59 16.33
C ASP A 257 7.04 -19.97 16.84
N ALA A 258 6.10 -20.00 17.81
CA ALA A 258 5.57 -21.25 18.34
C ALA A 258 4.93 -22.12 17.24
N LEU A 259 4.23 -21.50 16.29
CA LEU A 259 3.60 -22.21 15.18
C LEU A 259 4.63 -22.74 14.16
N ILE A 260 5.67 -21.96 13.86
CA ILE A 260 6.76 -22.37 12.96
C ILE A 260 7.59 -23.49 13.60
N GLU A 261 7.95 -23.36 14.88
CA GLU A 261 8.74 -24.34 15.64
C GLU A 261 8.00 -25.67 15.83
N ALA A 262 6.68 -25.64 16.06
CA ALA A 262 5.86 -26.84 16.20
C ALA A 262 5.88 -27.73 14.95
N GLY A 263 6.15 -27.15 13.78
CA GLY A 263 6.26 -27.88 12.52
C GLY A 263 4.92 -28.45 12.00
N PRO A 264 4.96 -29.23 10.90
CA PRO A 264 3.76 -29.74 10.25
C PRO A 264 2.96 -30.66 11.18
N THR A 265 1.66 -30.39 11.33
CA THR A 265 0.80 -31.10 12.30
C THR A 265 -0.60 -31.32 11.76
N LYS A 266 -1.27 -32.36 12.26
CA LYS A 266 -2.70 -32.66 12.03
C LYS A 266 -3.58 -32.31 13.24
N ARG A 267 -2.99 -31.72 14.28
CA ARG A 267 -3.64 -31.25 15.51
C ARG A 267 -2.82 -30.07 16.05
N PRO A 268 -2.98 -28.85 15.52
CA PRO A 268 -2.32 -27.67 16.06
C PRO A 268 -2.78 -27.45 17.51
N GLY A 269 -1.82 -27.27 18.41
CA GLY A 269 -2.07 -26.98 19.83
C GLY A 269 -1.08 -25.99 20.44
N ALA A 270 -0.11 -25.50 19.65
CA ALA A 270 0.82 -24.46 20.08
C ALA A 270 0.15 -23.07 20.13
N VAL A 271 -0.84 -22.85 19.26
CA VAL A 271 -1.65 -21.63 19.16
C VAL A 271 -3.08 -22.06 18.86
N ASP A 272 -4.05 -21.48 19.56
CA ASP A 272 -5.48 -21.64 19.29
C ASP A 272 -6.03 -20.50 18.40
N ALA A 273 -7.18 -20.72 17.78
CA ALA A 273 -7.77 -19.78 16.81
C ALA A 273 -8.18 -18.45 17.44
N ASP A 274 -8.74 -18.47 18.65
CA ASP A 274 -9.21 -17.27 19.35
C ASP A 274 -8.02 -16.39 19.75
N ARG A 275 -6.95 -17.02 20.24
CA ARG A 275 -5.70 -16.33 20.55
C ARG A 275 -5.04 -15.74 19.31
N TRP A 276 -5.06 -16.45 18.19
CA TRP A 276 -4.52 -15.91 16.93
C TRP A 276 -5.31 -14.67 16.47
N GLU A 277 -6.65 -14.72 16.50
CA GLU A 277 -7.50 -13.59 16.14
C GLU A 277 -7.19 -12.35 17.01
N GLU A 278 -6.98 -12.55 18.31
CA GLU A 278 -6.65 -11.46 19.24
C GLU A 278 -5.30 -10.79 18.92
N VAL A 279 -4.29 -11.55 18.49
CA VAL A 279 -2.91 -11.04 18.31
C VAL A 279 -2.58 -10.62 16.88
N ALA A 280 -3.33 -11.08 15.88
CA ALA A 280 -3.11 -10.74 14.47
C ALA A 280 -3.77 -9.42 14.05
N VAL A 281 -4.91 -9.06 14.66
CA VAL A 281 -5.68 -7.82 14.40
C VAL A 281 -5.03 -6.52 14.93
N PRO A 282 -4.29 -6.50 16.06
CA PRO A 282 -3.73 -5.27 16.63
C PRO A 282 -2.57 -4.61 15.87
N VAL A 283 -2.13 -5.15 14.73
CA VAL A 283 -0.82 -4.84 14.11
C VAL A 283 -0.93 -4.28 12.68
#